data_AF-A0A351WNK9-F1
#
_entry.id   AF-A0A351WNK9-F1
#
_cell.length_a   1.000
_cell.length_b   1.000
_cell.length_c   1.000
_cell.angle_alpha   90.00
_cell.angle_beta   90.00
_cell.angle_gamma   90.00
#
_symmetry.space_group_name_H-M   'P 1'
#
loop_
_entity.id
_entity.type
_entity.pdbx_description
1 polymer ?
#
loop_
_entity_poly.entity_id
_entity_poly.type
_entity_poly.pdbx_seq_one_letter_code
_entity_poly.pdbx_strand_id
1 'polypeptide(L)'
;MNERSLLGLMTAALALAMTLPTAADTWTNAAGHALEATPVALDGTTITLRIPSGRELRMPLHSFLPEEQRRLKESLGIPDVPGPLTSAFRLAKSQLETAQALYADGRIDEREHTARRNNVIQTFLKTCDAESYPRDGAEVQKLLKFLGIP
;
A
#
# COMPACT_ATOMS: atom_id res chain seq x y z
N MET A 1 66.46 3.21 -19.71
CA MET A 1 67.01 3.91 -18.54
C MET A 1 65.83 4.49 -17.77
N ASN A 2 65.61 3.94 -16.56
CA ASN A 2 64.82 4.46 -15.42
C ASN A 2 63.28 4.34 -15.58
N GLU A 3 62.57 3.40 -14.97
CA GLU A 3 62.33 3.08 -13.54
C GLU A 3 61.49 4.11 -12.76
N ARG A 4 60.32 3.61 -12.31
CA ARG A 4 59.61 3.83 -11.04
C ARG A 4 58.29 4.64 -11.00
N SER A 5 57.25 3.84 -10.71
CA SER A 5 56.23 4.05 -9.66
C SER A 5 55.02 4.93 -10.00
N LEU A 6 53.83 4.32 -10.01
CA LEU A 6 52.93 4.36 -8.85
C LEU A 6 51.71 3.45 -9.05
N LEU A 7 51.38 2.73 -7.98
CA LEU A 7 50.21 1.90 -7.81
C LEU A 7 48.91 2.69 -8.10
N GLY A 8 47.99 2.03 -8.78
CA GLY A 8 46.60 2.44 -8.89
C GLY A 8 45.69 1.22 -9.03
N LEU A 9 45.78 0.30 -8.06
CA LEU A 9 44.76 -0.73 -7.84
C LEU A 9 43.45 -0.03 -7.49
N MET A 10 42.59 0.26 -8.47
CA MET A 10 41.17 0.47 -8.22
C MET A 10 40.43 -0.80 -8.58
N THR A 11 40.30 -1.64 -7.57
CA THR A 11 39.32 -2.71 -7.46
C THR A 11 37.95 -2.17 -7.86
N ALA A 12 37.44 -2.61 -9.00
CA ALA A 12 36.04 -2.43 -9.32
C ALA A 12 35.24 -3.27 -8.32
N ALA A 13 34.71 -2.62 -7.28
CA ALA A 13 33.73 -3.22 -6.40
C ALA A 13 32.47 -3.49 -7.22
N LEU A 14 32.34 -4.73 -7.69
CA LEU A 14 31.13 -5.26 -8.26
C LEU A 14 30.08 -5.27 -7.15
N ALA A 15 29.23 -4.24 -7.12
CA ALA A 15 28.05 -4.22 -6.28
C ALA A 15 27.09 -5.31 -6.80
N LEU A 16 27.23 -6.51 -6.26
CA LEU A 16 26.21 -7.53 -6.36
C LEU A 16 24.99 -6.97 -5.62
N ALA A 17 24.03 -6.42 -6.36
CA ALA A 17 22.69 -6.23 -5.86
C ALA A 17 22.14 -7.63 -5.54
N MET A 18 22.35 -8.10 -4.31
CA MET A 18 21.63 -9.24 -3.78
C MET A 18 20.18 -8.80 -3.67
N THR A 19 19.41 -9.04 -4.71
CA THR A 19 17.96 -9.19 -4.59
C THR A 19 17.75 -10.38 -3.66
N LEU A 20 17.55 -10.11 -2.36
CA LEU A 20 17.04 -11.10 -1.43
C LEU A 20 15.77 -11.67 -2.08
N PRO A 21 15.64 -12.99 -2.26
CA PRO A 21 14.35 -13.55 -2.61
C PRO A 21 13.40 -13.12 -1.50
N THR A 22 12.35 -12.38 -1.86
CA THR A 22 11.22 -12.12 -0.97
C THR A 22 10.73 -13.50 -0.56
N ALA A 23 11.07 -13.93 0.66
CA ALA A 23 10.71 -15.26 1.13
C ALA A 23 9.19 -15.36 0.99
N ALA A 24 8.72 -16.41 0.31
CA ALA A 24 7.30 -16.67 0.25
C ALA A 24 6.82 -16.88 1.69
N ASP A 25 5.91 -16.03 2.14
CA ASP A 25 5.29 -16.18 3.45
C ASP A 25 4.33 -17.37 3.44
N THR A 26 4.10 -17.93 4.63
CA THR A 26 3.11 -18.98 4.83
C THR A 26 1.79 -18.38 5.29
N TRP A 27 0.74 -18.60 4.50
CA TRP A 27 -0.61 -18.08 4.73
C TRP A 27 -1.56 -19.19 5.14
N THR A 28 -2.38 -18.97 6.16
CA THR A 28 -3.34 -20.00 6.62
C THR A 28 -4.74 -19.73 6.07
N ASN A 29 -5.26 -20.68 5.29
CA ASN A 29 -6.64 -20.59 4.80
C ASN A 29 -7.65 -20.98 5.91
N ALA A 30 -8.93 -20.70 5.68
CA ALA A 30 -10.02 -20.97 6.64
C ALA A 30 -10.24 -22.48 6.92
N ALA A 31 -9.70 -23.36 6.06
CA ALA A 31 -9.69 -24.81 6.28
C ALA A 31 -8.48 -25.29 7.10
N GLY A 32 -7.60 -24.39 7.54
CA GLY A 32 -6.40 -24.70 8.31
C GLY A 32 -5.20 -25.14 7.47
N HIS A 33 -5.27 -25.06 6.14
CA HIS A 33 -4.13 -25.39 5.29
C HIS A 33 -3.20 -24.19 5.12
N ALA A 34 -1.90 -24.47 5.28
CA ALA A 34 -0.83 -23.55 4.97
C ALA A 34 -0.60 -23.44 3.45
N LEU A 35 -0.46 -22.22 2.96
CA LEU A 35 -0.15 -21.89 1.57
C LEU A 35 1.11 -21.03 1.55
N GLU A 36 2.19 -21.55 0.99
CA GLU A 36 3.39 -20.75 0.70
C GLU A 36 3.14 -19.92 -0.56
N ALA A 37 3.14 -18.60 -0.44
CA ALA A 37 2.99 -17.71 -1.57
C ALA A 37 3.47 -16.28 -1.28
N THR A 38 3.69 -15.52 -2.33
CA THR A 38 3.91 -14.07 -2.26
C THR A 38 2.65 -13.34 -2.73
N PRO A 39 2.05 -12.45 -1.93
CA PRO A 39 0.95 -11.60 -2.37
C PRO A 39 1.38 -10.69 -3.52
N VAL A 40 0.56 -10.62 -4.57
CA VAL A 40 0.85 -9.83 -5.78
C VAL A 40 -0.11 -8.64 -5.90
N ALA A 41 -1.41 -8.88 -5.73
CA ALA A 41 -2.44 -7.86 -5.89
C ALA A 41 -3.72 -8.27 -5.16
N LEU A 42 -4.55 -7.28 -4.82
CA LEU A 42 -5.92 -7.49 -4.34
C LEU A 42 -6.89 -6.68 -5.20
N ASP A 43 -7.73 -7.38 -5.95
CA ASP A 43 -8.78 -6.80 -6.78
C ASP A 43 -10.13 -6.98 -6.09
N GLY A 44 -10.65 -5.92 -5.46
CA GLY A 44 -11.88 -5.99 -4.68
C GLY A 44 -11.76 -6.99 -3.53
N THR A 45 -12.36 -8.17 -3.68
CA THR A 45 -12.31 -9.26 -2.69
C THR A 45 -11.45 -10.44 -3.13
N THR A 46 -10.73 -10.35 -4.26
CA THR A 46 -9.91 -11.44 -4.80
C THR A 46 -8.43 -11.14 -4.64
N ILE A 47 -7.71 -11.97 -3.88
CA ILE A 47 -6.27 -11.91 -3.73
C ILE A 47 -5.60 -12.73 -4.83
N THR A 48 -4.58 -12.16 -5.46
CA THR A 48 -3.67 -12.84 -6.38
C THR A 48 -2.37 -13.14 -5.64
N LEU A 49 -1.99 -14.40 -5.62
CA LEU A 49 -0.84 -14.94 -4.91
C LEU A 49 0.09 -15.65 -5.90
N ARG A 50 1.40 -15.44 -5.81
CA ARG A 50 2.41 -16.17 -6.58
C ARG A 50 2.97 -17.29 -5.74
N ILE A 51 2.75 -18.54 -6.16
CA ILE A 51 3.30 -19.72 -5.47
C ILE A 51 4.75 -19.99 -5.92
N PRO A 52 5.55 -20.80 -5.21
CA PRO A 52 6.96 -21.05 -5.52
C PRO A 52 7.25 -21.55 -6.95
N SER A 53 6.27 -22.22 -7.58
CA SER A 53 6.36 -22.64 -8.99
C SER A 53 6.33 -21.47 -10.00
N GLY A 54 6.09 -20.23 -9.54
CA GLY A 54 5.93 -19.04 -10.38
C GLY A 54 4.50 -18.84 -10.90
N ARG A 55 3.61 -19.82 -10.73
CA ARG A 55 2.20 -19.71 -11.11
C ARG A 55 1.45 -18.73 -10.19
N GLU A 56 0.47 -18.04 -10.75
CA GLU A 56 -0.45 -17.19 -9.99
C GLU A 56 -1.71 -17.96 -9.62
N LEU A 57 -2.11 -17.83 -8.36
CA LEU A 57 -3.34 -18.35 -7.79
C LEU A 57 -4.24 -17.18 -7.41
N ARG A 58 -5.46 -17.17 -7.93
CA ARG A 58 -6.49 -16.20 -7.56
C ARG A 58 -7.48 -16.88 -6.63
N MET A 59 -7.74 -16.26 -5.48
CA MET A 59 -8.71 -16.79 -4.53
C MET A 59 -9.41 -15.66 -3.76
N PRO A 60 -10.61 -15.90 -3.22
CA PRO A 60 -11.26 -14.89 -2.39
C PRO A 60 -10.44 -14.61 -1.12
N LEU A 61 -10.32 -13.34 -0.74
CA LEU A 61 -9.65 -12.94 0.49
C LEU A 61 -10.32 -13.56 1.72
N HIS A 62 -11.64 -13.71 1.69
CA HIS A 62 -12.40 -14.37 2.76
C HIS A 62 -12.10 -15.87 2.90
N SER A 63 -11.31 -16.45 2.01
CA SER A 63 -10.79 -17.82 2.17
C SER A 63 -9.64 -17.92 3.18
N PHE A 64 -9.13 -16.79 3.69
CA PHE A 64 -8.11 -16.73 4.74
C PHE A 64 -8.74 -16.39 6.10
N LEU A 65 -8.05 -16.74 7.18
CA LEU A 65 -8.44 -16.32 8.53
C LEU A 65 -8.44 -14.77 8.63
N PRO A 66 -9.29 -14.14 9.47
CA PRO A 66 -9.34 -12.69 9.59
C PRO A 66 -7.98 -12.02 9.86
N GLU A 67 -7.13 -12.64 10.67
CA GLU A 67 -5.77 -12.16 10.95
C GLU A 67 -4.88 -12.23 9.70
N GLU A 68 -4.98 -13.31 8.94
CA GLU A 68 -4.27 -13.50 7.67
C GLU A 68 -4.77 -12.55 6.60
N GLN A 69 -6.06 -12.24 6.57
CA GLN A 69 -6.61 -11.21 5.68
C GLN A 69 -5.99 -9.85 5.96
N ARG A 70 -5.82 -9.49 7.24
CA ARG A 70 -5.14 -8.24 7.63
C ARG A 70 -3.68 -8.26 7.21
N ARG A 71 -2.93 -9.32 7.51
CA ARG A 71 -1.53 -9.47 7.11
C ARG A 71 -1.35 -9.41 5.58
N LEU A 72 -2.26 -10.02 4.82
CA LEU A 72 -2.26 -9.96 3.35
C LEU A 72 -2.45 -8.53 2.85
N LYS A 73 -3.44 -7.80 3.39
CA LYS A 73 -3.65 -6.38 3.05
C LYS A 73 -2.42 -5.53 3.39
N GLU A 74 -1.86 -5.71 4.59
CA GLU A 74 -0.66 -5.00 5.04
C GLU A 74 0.54 -5.25 4.12
N SER A 75 0.76 -6.52 3.71
CA SER A 75 1.84 -6.88 2.79
C SER A 75 1.72 -6.21 1.41
N LEU A 76 0.50 -5.87 1.00
CA LEU A 76 0.19 -5.17 -0.25
C LEU A 76 0.11 -3.65 -0.08
N GLY A 77 0.39 -3.11 1.11
CA GLY A 77 0.21 -1.69 1.40
C GLY A 77 -1.24 -1.23 1.31
N ILE A 78 -2.20 -2.14 1.53
CA ILE A 78 -3.62 -1.84 1.50
C ILE A 78 -4.09 -1.53 2.93
N PRO A 79 -4.74 -0.38 3.17
CA PRO A 79 -5.25 -0.05 4.49
C PRO A 79 -6.31 -1.05 4.94
N ASP A 80 -6.23 -1.48 6.21
CA ASP A 80 -7.34 -2.16 6.86
C ASP A 80 -8.38 -1.12 7.26
N VAL A 81 -9.32 -0.84 6.36
CA VAL A 81 -10.37 0.15 6.60
C VAL A 81 -11.52 -0.50 7.37
N PRO A 82 -11.98 0.08 8.49
CA PRO A 82 -13.17 -0.40 9.17
C PRO A 82 -14.40 -0.42 8.25
N GLY A 83 -15.24 -1.44 8.40
CA GLY A 83 -16.43 -1.65 7.56
C GLY A 83 -17.29 -0.38 7.36
N PRO A 84 -17.68 0.31 8.44
CA PRO A 84 -18.47 1.55 8.34
C PRO A 84 -17.78 2.67 7.55
N LEU A 85 -16.45 2.74 7.58
CA LEU A 85 -15.67 3.77 6.90
C LEU A 85 -15.29 3.42 5.45
N THR A 86 -15.52 2.18 5.01
CA THR A 86 -15.02 1.69 3.71
C THR A 86 -15.49 2.54 2.53
N SER A 87 -16.78 2.85 2.47
CA SER A 87 -17.35 3.66 1.37
C SER A 87 -16.81 5.09 1.38
N ALA A 88 -16.74 5.72 2.55
CA ALA A 88 -16.23 7.08 2.71
C ALA A 88 -14.73 7.16 2.38
N PHE A 89 -13.94 6.20 2.83
CA PHE A 89 -12.51 6.13 2.52
C PHE A 89 -12.26 5.98 1.02
N ARG A 90 -12.98 5.07 0.35
CA ARG A 90 -12.85 4.86 -1.10
C ARG A 90 -13.23 6.11 -1.88
N LEU A 91 -14.31 6.79 -1.48
CA LEU A 91 -14.74 8.04 -2.10
C LEU A 91 -13.68 9.13 -1.91
N ALA A 92 -13.18 9.30 -0.69
CA ALA A 92 -12.15 10.28 -0.37
C ALA A 92 -10.88 10.06 -1.21
N LYS A 93 -10.39 8.81 -1.28
CA LYS A 93 -9.24 8.42 -2.11
C LYS A 93 -9.45 8.82 -3.57
N SER A 94 -10.57 8.43 -4.16
CA SER A 94 -10.89 8.74 -5.57
C SER A 94 -10.96 10.25 -5.84
N GLN A 95 -11.56 11.02 -4.93
CA GLN A 95 -11.66 12.48 -5.07
C GLN A 95 -10.31 13.17 -4.93
N LEU A 96 -9.45 12.71 -4.00
CA LEU A 96 -8.08 13.21 -3.85
C LEU A 96 -7.24 12.93 -5.09
N GLU A 97 -7.29 11.70 -5.61
CA GLU A 97 -6.60 11.31 -6.85
C GLU A 97 -7.06 12.16 -8.04
N THR A 98 -8.37 12.39 -8.16
CA THR A 98 -8.94 13.23 -9.21
C THR A 98 -8.48 14.69 -9.08
N ALA A 99 -8.51 15.25 -7.87
CA ALA A 99 -8.06 16.63 -7.63
C ALA A 99 -6.57 16.79 -7.97
N GLN A 100 -5.74 15.82 -7.56
CA GLN A 100 -4.31 15.80 -7.87
C GLN A 100 -4.07 15.70 -9.39
N ALA A 101 -4.82 14.86 -10.10
CA ALA A 101 -4.68 14.72 -11.54
C ALA A 101 -5.06 16.00 -12.28
N LEU A 102 -6.16 16.65 -11.88
CA LEU A 102 -6.58 17.93 -12.46
C LEU A 102 -5.56 19.04 -12.22
N TYR A 103 -4.94 19.07 -11.03
CA TYR A 103 -3.90 20.03 -10.70
C TYR A 103 -2.63 19.78 -11.53
N ALA A 104 -2.20 18.52 -11.64
CA ALA A 104 -1.02 18.14 -12.43
C ALA A 104 -1.19 18.46 -13.93
N ASP A 105 -2.42 18.39 -14.45
CA ASP A 105 -2.78 18.75 -15.82
C ASP A 105 -2.99 20.27 -16.02
N GLY A 106 -2.82 21.08 -14.97
CA GLY A 106 -3.02 22.54 -15.02
C GLY A 106 -4.47 22.98 -15.22
N ARG A 107 -5.44 22.07 -15.04
CA ARG A 107 -6.88 22.34 -15.22
C ARG A 107 -7.49 23.10 -14.05
N ILE A 108 -6.86 23.04 -12.88
CA ILE A 108 -7.21 23.81 -11.69
C ILE A 108 -5.95 24.43 -11.11
N ASP A 109 -6.09 25.57 -10.45
CA ASP A 109 -4.98 26.22 -9.77
C ASP A 109 -4.71 25.61 -8.38
N GLU A 110 -3.63 26.06 -7.73
CA GLU A 110 -3.24 25.58 -6.40
C GLU A 110 -4.30 25.89 -5.33
N ARG A 111 -4.99 27.02 -5.45
CA ARG A 111 -6.04 27.44 -4.50
C ARG A 111 -7.22 26.49 -4.57
N GLU A 112 -7.69 26.19 -5.77
CA GLU A 112 -8.78 25.25 -6.00
C GLU A 112 -8.38 23.82 -5.62
N HIS A 113 -7.17 23.38 -5.96
CA HIS A 113 -6.65 22.08 -5.54
C HIS A 113 -6.67 21.95 -4.00
N THR A 114 -6.16 22.96 -3.30
CA THR A 114 -6.14 23.00 -1.83
C THR A 114 -7.55 23.02 -1.24
N ALA A 115 -8.47 23.81 -1.81
CA ALA A 115 -9.86 23.87 -1.36
C ALA A 115 -10.59 22.53 -1.53
N ARG A 116 -10.41 21.87 -2.69
CA ARG A 116 -10.96 20.54 -2.96
C ARG A 116 -10.39 19.51 -1.99
N ARG A 117 -9.07 19.47 -1.82
CA ARG A 117 -8.40 18.59 -0.86
C ARG A 117 -8.97 18.75 0.55
N ASN A 118 -9.04 20.00 1.04
CA ASN A 118 -9.55 20.28 2.38
C ASN A 118 -11.03 19.88 2.55
N ASN A 119 -11.86 20.08 1.52
CA ASN A 119 -13.26 19.66 1.56
C ASN A 119 -13.39 18.13 1.67
N VAL A 120 -12.61 17.37 0.88
CA VAL A 120 -12.58 15.91 0.96
C VAL A 120 -12.17 15.44 2.36
N ILE A 121 -11.10 16.03 2.92
CA ILE A 121 -10.62 15.71 4.27
C ILE A 121 -11.71 15.97 5.31
N GLN A 122 -12.32 17.15 5.29
CA GLN A 122 -13.37 17.51 6.25
C GLN A 122 -14.60 16.61 6.13
N THR A 123 -14.97 16.21 4.91
CA THR A 123 -16.10 15.30 4.68
C THR A 123 -15.80 13.91 5.23
N PHE A 124 -14.60 13.38 4.96
CA PHE A 124 -14.17 12.10 5.50
C PHE A 124 -14.12 12.11 7.04
N LEU A 125 -13.54 13.15 7.65
CA LEU A 125 -13.47 13.28 9.11
C LEU A 125 -14.85 13.39 9.77
N LYS A 126 -15.81 14.07 9.13
CA LYS A 126 -17.21 14.09 9.62
C LYS A 126 -17.83 12.69 9.64
N THR A 127 -17.55 11.86 8.63
CA THR A 127 -17.98 10.46 8.65
C THR A 127 -17.29 9.67 9.75
N CYS A 128 -15.98 9.86 9.95
CA CYS A 128 -15.28 9.23 11.08
C CYS A 128 -15.95 9.57 12.42
N ASP A 129 -16.23 10.85 12.67
CA ASP A 129 -16.89 11.29 13.90
C ASP A 129 -18.29 10.66 14.05
N ALA A 130 -19.07 10.60 12.97
CA ALA A 130 -20.41 10.02 12.97
C ALA A 130 -20.40 8.52 13.30
N GLU A 131 -19.37 7.80 12.87
CA GLU A 131 -19.15 6.37 13.14
C GLU A 131 -18.37 6.13 14.44
N SER A 132 -18.20 7.16 15.28
CA SER A 132 -17.48 7.09 16.57
C SER A 132 -15.98 6.74 16.46
N TYR A 133 -15.34 7.11 15.35
CA TYR A 133 -13.89 7.03 15.15
C TYR A 133 -13.26 8.41 15.42
N PRO A 134 -12.59 8.62 16.57
CA PRO A 134 -12.04 9.93 16.93
C PRO A 134 -10.91 10.34 15.97
N ARG A 135 -10.88 11.62 15.60
CA ARG A 135 -9.96 12.17 14.58
C ARG A 135 -8.49 11.98 14.93
N ASP A 136 -8.15 12.09 16.21
CA ASP A 136 -6.81 11.88 16.77
C ASP A 136 -6.52 10.40 17.10
N GLY A 137 -7.51 9.52 16.91
CA GLY A 137 -7.36 8.09 17.10
C GLY A 137 -6.38 7.47 16.10
N ALA A 138 -5.63 6.47 16.55
CA ALA A 138 -4.61 5.79 15.74
C ALA A 138 -5.17 5.22 14.42
N GLU A 139 -6.42 4.75 14.43
CA GLU A 139 -7.11 4.23 13.25
C GLU A 139 -7.28 5.31 12.18
N VAL A 140 -7.89 6.44 12.54
CA VAL A 140 -8.12 7.56 11.61
C VAL A 140 -6.80 8.13 11.14
N GLN A 141 -5.81 8.28 12.03
CA GLN A 141 -4.48 8.78 11.68
C GLN A 141 -3.75 7.88 10.67
N LYS A 142 -3.89 6.55 10.79
CA LYS A 142 -3.38 5.61 9.76
C LYS A 142 -4.08 5.83 8.42
N LEU A 143 -5.40 5.93 8.42
CA LEU A 143 -6.18 6.14 7.18
C LEU A 143 -5.84 7.47 6.51
N LEU A 144 -5.66 8.55 7.27
CA LEU A 144 -5.22 9.84 6.73
C LEU A 144 -3.85 9.74 6.05
N LYS A 145 -2.89 9.05 6.67
CA LYS A 145 -1.58 8.78 6.06
C LYS A 145 -1.70 8.01 4.74
N PHE A 146 -2.56 6.99 4.69
CA PHE A 146 -2.83 6.25 3.45
C PHE A 146 -3.46 7.11 2.35
N LEU A 147 -4.19 8.17 2.71
CA LEU A 147 -4.73 9.16 1.78
C LEU A 147 -3.72 10.25 1.40
N GLY A 148 -2.47 10.19 1.90
CA GLY A 148 -1.45 11.21 1.67
C GLY A 148 -1.70 12.52 2.44
N ILE A 149 -2.46 12.46 3.53
CA ILE A 149 -2.76 13.59 4.39
C ILE A 149 -1.81 13.56 5.59
N PRO A 150 -1.04 14.65 5.84
CA PRO A 150 -0.09 14.72 6.94
C PRO A 150 -0.76 14.75 8.32
#